data_AF-A0A932UUI7-F1
#
_entry.id   AF-A0A932UUI7-F1
#
_cell.length_a   1.000
_cell.length_b   1.000
_cell.length_c   1.000
_cell.angle_alpha   90.00
_cell.angle_beta   90.00
_cell.angle_gamma   90.00
#
_symmetry.space_group_name_H-M   'P 1'
#
loop_
_entity.id
_entity.type
_entity.pdbx_description
1 polymer ?
#
loop_
_entity_poly.entity_id
_entity_poly.type
_entity_poly.pdbx_seq_one_letter_code
_entity_poly.pdbx_strand_id
1 'polypeptide(L)'
;RITHAVMDLGQAFRNSFQAHCPGVQILYDKFHVIQHLLVALNEVRKQELKRAGQPMRGLLVGKKFILLSRKQHLKGPARQALKPLLGFNCRLFKAHLLKEIFGQLWSSPSKTWARTCFERWVEQLKGSRLAP
;
A
#
# COMPACT_ATOMS: atom_id res chain seq x y z
N ARG A 1 -10.16 30.81 13.54
CA ARG A 1 -9.03 29.98 14.05
C ARG A 1 -9.05 28.65 13.32
N ILE A 2 -7.96 28.29 12.65
CA ILE A 2 -7.84 26.98 11.98
C ILE A 2 -7.48 25.93 13.05
N THR A 3 -8.22 24.84 13.12
CA THR A 3 -8.02 23.78 14.12
C THR A 3 -7.42 22.51 13.52
N HIS A 4 -7.73 22.21 12.25
CA HIS A 4 -7.26 21.04 11.53
C HIS A 4 -6.83 21.42 10.11
N ALA A 5 -5.78 20.77 9.61
CA ALA A 5 -5.32 20.86 8.24
C ALA A 5 -5.22 19.46 7.65
N VAL A 6 -5.92 19.21 6.55
CA VAL A 6 -5.79 17.98 5.77
C VAL A 6 -4.82 18.27 4.62
N MET A 7 -3.75 17.50 4.51
CA MET A 7 -2.71 17.74 3.51
C MET A 7 -2.14 16.45 2.92
N ASP A 8 -1.42 16.60 1.82
CA ASP A 8 -0.50 15.59 1.33
C ASP A 8 0.66 15.37 2.32
N LEU A 9 1.52 14.38 2.06
CA LEU A 9 2.66 14.08 2.92
C LEU A 9 3.85 15.04 2.68
N GLY A 10 3.62 16.20 2.04
CA GLY A 10 4.63 17.16 1.66
C GLY A 10 5.21 17.91 2.85
N GLN A 11 6.54 17.83 3.00
CA GLN A 11 7.25 18.48 4.10
C GLN A 11 7.11 20.02 4.07
N ALA A 12 7.05 20.63 2.89
CA ALA A 12 6.89 22.09 2.75
C ALA A 12 5.57 22.59 3.34
N PHE A 13 4.46 21.91 3.05
CA PHE A 13 3.15 22.24 3.61
C PHE A 13 3.13 22.04 5.12
N ARG A 14 3.66 20.92 5.61
CA ARG A 14 3.80 20.67 7.05
C ARG A 14 4.54 21.81 7.75
N ASN A 15 5.67 22.24 7.22
CA ASN A 15 6.48 23.33 7.79
C ASN A 15 5.70 24.66 7.81
N SER A 16 5.01 24.98 6.71
CA SER A 16 4.21 26.20 6.60
C SER A 16 3.06 26.22 7.62
N PHE A 17 2.30 25.13 7.74
CA PHE A 17 1.22 25.03 8.72
C PHE A 17 1.73 25.11 10.17
N GLN A 18 2.87 24.51 10.47
CA GLN A 18 3.48 24.62 11.80
C GLN A 18 3.94 26.04 12.12
N ALA A 19 4.46 26.77 11.12
CA ALA A 19 4.93 28.15 11.29
C ALA A 19 3.77 29.16 11.43
N HIS A 20 2.71 29.01 10.65
CA HIS A 20 1.65 30.01 10.52
C HIS A 20 0.35 29.67 11.27
N CYS A 21 0.14 28.42 11.67
CA CYS A 21 -1.05 27.95 12.37
C CYS A 21 -0.70 27.19 13.66
N PRO A 22 -0.21 27.89 14.72
CA PRO A 22 0.19 27.25 15.96
C PRO A 22 -0.98 26.48 16.59
N GLY A 23 -0.75 25.21 16.93
CA GLY A 23 -1.76 24.32 17.50
C GLY A 23 -2.68 23.62 16.49
N VAL A 24 -2.44 23.76 15.18
CA VAL A 24 -3.19 23.01 14.16
C VAL A 24 -2.88 21.51 14.25
N GLN A 25 -3.92 20.68 14.14
CA GLN A 25 -3.75 19.24 13.97
C GLN A 25 -3.59 18.90 12.49
N ILE A 26 -2.45 18.30 12.13
CA ILE A 26 -2.17 17.87 10.77
C ILE A 26 -2.70 16.46 10.56
N LEU A 27 -3.59 16.30 9.59
CA LEU A 27 -4.15 15.04 9.15
C LEU A 27 -3.64 14.75 7.73
N TYR A 28 -3.01 13.60 7.53
CA TYR A 28 -2.62 13.19 6.19
C TYR A 28 -3.79 12.56 5.46
N ASP A 29 -3.97 12.99 4.22
CA ASP A 29 -4.99 12.43 3.36
C ASP A 29 -4.71 10.95 3.01
N LYS A 30 -5.78 10.14 3.06
CA LYS A 30 -5.74 8.70 2.86
C LYS A 30 -5.19 8.30 1.49
N PHE A 31 -5.55 9.05 0.45
CA PHE A 31 -5.18 8.69 -0.92
C PHE A 31 -3.67 8.67 -1.07
N HIS A 32 -2.98 9.69 -0.54
CA HIS A 32 -1.53 9.80 -0.63
C HIS A 32 -0.82 8.69 0.15
N VAL A 33 -1.29 8.35 1.36
CA VAL A 33 -0.75 7.24 2.16
C VAL A 33 -0.86 5.91 1.39
N ILE A 34 -2.03 5.62 0.82
CA ILE A 34 -2.24 4.40 0.04
C ILE A 34 -1.41 4.42 -1.25
N GLN A 35 -1.29 5.57 -1.91
CA GLN A 35 -0.50 5.71 -3.12
C GLN A 35 0.97 5.33 -2.89
N HIS A 36 1.59 5.78 -1.80
CA HIS A 36 2.97 5.40 -1.45
C HIS A 36 3.14 3.88 -1.34
N LEU A 37 2.19 3.21 -0.68
CA LEU A 37 2.19 1.76 -0.57
C LEU A 37 2.04 1.07 -1.94
N LEU A 38 1.16 1.57 -2.81
CA LEU A 38 0.97 1.02 -4.16
C LEU A 38 2.21 1.22 -5.04
N VAL A 39 2.92 2.35 -4.88
CA VAL A 39 4.21 2.59 -5.54
C VAL A 39 5.23 1.54 -5.09
N ALA A 40 5.39 1.32 -3.78
CA ALA A 40 6.30 0.31 -3.25
C ALA A 40 5.97 -1.11 -3.75
N LEU A 41 4.69 -1.50 -3.78
CA LEU A 41 4.27 -2.78 -4.35
C LEU A 41 4.63 -2.90 -5.85
N ASN A 42 4.48 -1.81 -6.60
CA ASN A 42 4.86 -1.79 -8.01
C ASN A 42 6.37 -1.89 -8.22
N GLU A 43 7.19 -1.34 -7.31
CA GLU A 43 8.65 -1.54 -7.37
C GLU A 43 9.02 -3.00 -7.09
N VAL A 44 8.43 -3.65 -6.08
CA VAL A 44 8.59 -5.09 -5.87
C VAL A 44 8.21 -5.88 -7.14
N ARG A 45 7.08 -5.55 -7.77
CA ARG A 45 6.69 -6.18 -9.04
C ARG A 45 7.75 -5.98 -10.14
N LYS A 46 8.33 -4.78 -10.27
CA LYS A 46 9.40 -4.51 -11.25
C LYS A 46 10.66 -5.32 -10.94
N GLN A 47 11.05 -5.43 -9.67
CA GLN A 47 12.19 -6.26 -9.26
C GLN A 47 11.95 -7.74 -9.62
N GLU A 48 10.77 -8.26 -9.34
CA GLU A 48 10.40 -9.64 -9.67
C GLU A 48 10.33 -9.87 -11.18
N LEU A 49 9.85 -8.88 -11.95
CA LEU A 49 9.87 -8.94 -13.41
C LEU A 49 11.29 -9.00 -13.98
N LYS A 50 12.26 -8.30 -13.35
CA LYS A 50 13.69 -8.37 -13.74
C LYS A 50 14.30 -9.74 -13.41
N ARG A 51 13.85 -10.40 -12.34
CA ARG A 51 14.31 -11.73 -11.91
C ARG A 51 13.63 -12.89 -12.65
N ALA A 52 12.44 -12.63 -13.21
CA ALA A 52 11.61 -13.61 -13.87
C ALA A 52 12.23 -14.13 -15.18
N GLY A 53 12.33 -15.46 -15.31
CA GLY A 53 12.54 -16.13 -16.60
C GLY A 53 11.32 -16.01 -17.53
N GLN A 54 11.46 -16.49 -18.77
CA GLN A 54 10.45 -16.45 -19.84
C GLN A 54 9.00 -16.78 -19.38
N PRO A 55 8.73 -17.88 -18.66
CA PRO A 55 7.37 -18.25 -18.25
C PRO A 55 6.74 -17.27 -17.25
N MET A 56 7.54 -16.79 -16.29
CA MET A 56 7.08 -15.88 -15.22
C MET A 56 6.85 -14.45 -15.75
N ARG A 57 7.60 -14.07 -16.80
CA ARG A 57 7.47 -12.75 -17.42
C ARG A 57 6.08 -12.56 -18.04
N GLY A 58 5.54 -13.59 -18.70
CA GLY A 58 4.19 -13.56 -19.28
C GLY A 58 3.07 -13.35 -18.24
N LEU A 59 3.27 -13.80 -17.01
CA LEU A 59 2.30 -13.64 -15.91
C LEU A 59 2.33 -12.24 -15.29
N LEU A 60 3.46 -11.54 -15.34
CA LEU A 60 3.65 -10.22 -14.72
C LEU A 60 3.41 -9.06 -15.68
N VAL A 61 3.65 -9.25 -16.98
CA VAL A 61 3.44 -8.22 -18.01
C VAL A 61 1.94 -7.97 -18.20
N GLY A 62 1.55 -6.69 -18.26
CA GLY A 62 0.14 -6.29 -18.44
C GLY A 62 -0.78 -6.51 -17.23
N LYS A 63 -0.31 -7.17 -16.15
CA LYS A 63 -1.13 -7.47 -14.95
C LYS A 63 -0.92 -6.49 -13.78
N LYS A 64 -0.24 -5.36 -14.00
CA LYS A 64 0.00 -4.31 -12.98
C LYS A 64 -1.29 -3.91 -12.25
N PHE A 65 -2.34 -3.57 -12.99
CA PHE A 65 -3.57 -3.07 -12.37
C PHE A 65 -4.32 -4.14 -11.58
N ILE A 66 -4.16 -5.41 -11.92
CA ILE A 66 -4.74 -6.52 -11.14
C ILE A 66 -4.10 -6.59 -9.75
N LEU A 67 -2.77 -6.44 -9.68
CA LEU A 67 -2.02 -6.42 -8.42
C LEU A 67 -2.34 -5.20 -7.55
N LEU A 68 -2.45 -4.02 -8.16
CA LEU A 68 -2.66 -2.77 -7.44
C LEU A 68 -4.11 -2.62 -6.96
N SER A 69 -5.08 -3.18 -7.69
CA SER A 69 -6.50 -3.15 -7.32
C SER A 69 -6.77 -3.94 -6.05
N ARG A 70 -7.69 -3.46 -5.21
CA ARG A 70 -8.14 -4.22 -4.04
C ARG A 70 -8.79 -5.53 -4.48
N LYS A 71 -8.52 -6.64 -3.79
CA LYS A 71 -9.07 -7.96 -4.16
C LYS A 71 -10.59 -7.95 -4.25
N GLN A 72 -11.25 -7.22 -3.36
CA GLN A 72 -12.71 -7.08 -3.34
C GLN A 72 -13.29 -6.34 -4.56
N HIS A 73 -12.50 -5.53 -5.27
CA HIS A 73 -12.94 -4.81 -6.47
C HIS A 73 -12.69 -5.60 -7.75
N LEU A 74 -11.89 -6.66 -7.71
CA LEU A 74 -11.61 -7.49 -8.86
C LEU A 74 -12.81 -8.39 -9.20
N LYS A 75 -13.19 -8.42 -10.47
CA LYS A 75 -14.29 -9.22 -10.99
C LYS A 75 -13.85 -10.04 -12.21
N GLY A 76 -14.60 -11.12 -12.50
CA GLY A 76 -14.43 -11.94 -13.69
C GLY A 76 -12.98 -12.40 -13.94
N PRO A 77 -12.46 -12.26 -15.18
CA PRO A 77 -11.11 -12.72 -15.54
C PRO A 77 -9.99 -12.09 -14.70
N ALA A 78 -10.15 -10.85 -14.25
CA ALA A 78 -9.12 -10.18 -13.45
C ALA A 78 -8.95 -10.83 -12.07
N ARG A 79 -10.05 -11.25 -11.44
CA ARG A 79 -10.01 -11.98 -10.16
C ARG A 79 -9.41 -13.37 -10.33
N GLN A 80 -9.73 -14.05 -11.43
CA GLN A 80 -9.18 -15.38 -11.74
C GLN A 80 -7.68 -15.32 -11.98
N ALA A 81 -7.19 -14.28 -12.67
CA ALA A 81 -5.77 -14.07 -12.95
C ALA A 81 -4.93 -13.74 -11.71
N LEU A 82 -5.54 -13.26 -10.61
CA LEU A 82 -4.80 -12.93 -9.39
C LEU A 82 -4.20 -14.18 -8.71
N LYS A 83 -4.95 -15.29 -8.67
CA LYS A 83 -4.50 -16.52 -8.00
C LYS A 83 -3.20 -17.08 -8.58
N PRO A 84 -3.08 -17.36 -9.90
CA PRO A 84 -1.83 -17.85 -10.46
C PRO A 84 -0.71 -16.82 -10.27
N LEU A 85 -0.97 -15.54 -10.52
CA LEU A 85 0.03 -14.48 -10.38
C LEU A 85 0.67 -14.45 -8.99
N LEU A 86 -0.12 -14.61 -7.93
CA LEU A 86 0.39 -14.66 -6.57
C LEU A 86 0.95 -16.04 -6.19
N GLY A 87 0.45 -17.12 -6.80
CA GLY A 87 0.91 -18.50 -6.54
C GLY A 87 2.34 -18.76 -7.05
N PHE A 88 2.73 -18.13 -8.15
CA PHE A 88 4.06 -18.32 -8.73
C PHE A 88 5.14 -17.44 -8.09
N ASN A 89 4.78 -16.39 -7.36
CA ASN A 89 5.75 -15.46 -6.78
C ASN A 89 5.46 -15.13 -5.31
N CYS A 90 6.20 -15.79 -4.41
CA CYS A 90 6.04 -15.61 -2.97
C CYS A 90 6.34 -14.18 -2.49
N ARG A 91 7.29 -13.46 -3.10
CA ARG A 91 7.59 -12.05 -2.72
C ARG A 91 6.43 -11.15 -3.07
N LEU A 92 5.86 -11.33 -4.26
CA LEU A 92 4.71 -10.57 -4.72
C LEU A 92 3.44 -10.91 -3.95
N PHE A 93 3.25 -12.19 -3.58
CA PHE A 93 2.20 -12.61 -2.66
C PHE A 93 2.28 -11.89 -1.31
N LYS A 94 3.46 -11.89 -0.67
CA LYS A 94 3.67 -11.19 0.61
C LYS A 94 3.38 -9.69 0.47
N ALA A 95 3.92 -9.05 -0.56
CA ALA A 95 3.70 -7.63 -0.80
C ALA A 95 2.21 -7.30 -1.03
N HIS A 96 1.51 -8.11 -1.83
CA HIS A 96 0.08 -7.96 -2.07
C HIS A 96 -0.74 -8.16 -0.78
N LEU A 97 -0.41 -9.19 0.02
CA LEU A 97 -1.08 -9.46 1.29
C LEU A 97 -0.92 -8.29 2.27
N LEU A 98 0.29 -7.78 2.44
CA LEU A 98 0.56 -6.60 3.28
C LEU A 98 -0.25 -5.39 2.82
N LYS A 99 -0.42 -5.21 1.50
CA LYS A 99 -1.25 -4.14 0.95
C LYS A 99 -2.74 -4.32 1.22
N GLU A 100 -3.26 -5.55 1.17
CA GLU A 100 -4.65 -5.83 1.55
C GLU A 100 -4.90 -5.61 3.04
N ILE A 101 -3.98 -6.06 3.92
CA ILE A 101 -4.05 -5.84 5.37
C ILE A 101 -4.03 -4.34 5.69
N PHE A 102 -3.11 -3.58 5.09
CA PHE A 102 -3.05 -2.14 5.28
C PHE A 102 -4.35 -1.42 4.89
N GLY A 103 -5.02 -1.90 3.84
CA GLY A 103 -6.31 -1.37 3.39
C GLY A 103 -7.42 -1.46 4.45
N GLN A 104 -7.34 -2.41 5.39
CA GLN A 104 -8.31 -2.63 6.46
C GLN A 104 -8.22 -1.60 7.59
N LEU A 105 -7.12 -0.83 7.68
CA LEU A 105 -6.96 0.20 8.72
C LEU A 105 -8.11 1.21 8.74
N TRP A 106 -8.60 1.59 7.55
CA TRP A 106 -9.73 2.53 7.42
C TRP A 106 -11.10 1.89 7.65
N SER A 107 -11.18 0.59 7.83
CA SER A 107 -12.40 -0.14 8.20
C SER A 107 -12.37 -0.55 9.68
N SER A 108 -11.38 -0.09 10.45
CA SER A 108 -11.25 -0.43 11.87
C SER A 108 -12.34 0.28 12.69
N PRO A 109 -12.97 -0.41 13.65
CA PRO A 109 -14.10 0.11 14.42
C PRO A 109 -13.70 1.18 15.44
N SER A 110 -12.42 1.23 15.84
CA SER A 110 -11.93 2.23 16.78
C SER A 110 -10.49 2.64 16.50
N LYS A 111 -10.09 3.82 17.00
CA LYS A 111 -8.73 4.34 16.93
C LYS A 111 -7.71 3.38 17.56
N THR A 112 -8.06 2.77 18.69
CA THR A 112 -7.19 1.81 19.39
C THR A 112 -6.94 0.57 18.55
N TRP A 113 -8.00 -0.01 17.97
CA TRP A 113 -7.88 -1.16 17.07
C TRP A 113 -7.10 -0.82 15.80
N ALA A 114 -7.32 0.37 15.22
CA ALA A 114 -6.56 0.84 14.07
C ALA A 114 -5.05 0.93 14.39
N ARG A 115 -4.69 1.45 15.57
CA ARG A 115 -3.30 1.54 16.03
C ARG A 115 -2.67 0.15 16.20
N THR A 116 -3.33 -0.76 16.92
CA THR A 116 -2.81 -2.13 17.10
C THR A 116 -2.67 -2.86 15.77
N CYS A 117 -3.63 -2.70 14.84
CA CYS A 117 -3.55 -3.28 13.51
C CYS A 117 -2.35 -2.71 12.72
N PHE A 118 -2.13 -1.40 12.79
CA PHE A 118 -1.00 -0.74 12.14
C PHE A 118 0.35 -1.21 12.71
N GLU A 119 0.47 -1.32 14.04
CA GLU A 119 1.70 -1.80 14.70
C GLU A 119 2.02 -3.24 14.27
N ARG A 120 1.03 -4.14 14.28
CA ARG A 120 1.18 -5.51 13.77
C ARG A 120 1.56 -5.54 12.29
N TRP A 121 0.99 -4.65 11.49
CA TRP A 121 1.34 -4.54 10.07
C TRP A 121 2.80 -4.11 9.89
N VAL A 122 3.30 -3.16 10.70
CA VAL A 122 4.71 -2.75 10.70
C VAL A 122 5.64 -3.90 11.09
N GLU A 123 5.27 -4.72 12.08
CA GLU A 123 6.04 -5.92 12.46
C GLU A 123 6.12 -6.94 11.33
N GLN A 124 4.99 -7.24 10.68
CA GLN A 124 4.96 -8.12 9.52
C GLN A 124 5.79 -7.58 8.36
N LEU A 125 5.75 -6.26 8.12
CA LEU A 125 6.55 -5.61 7.09
C LEU A 125 8.05 -5.77 7.38
N LYS A 126 8.49 -5.52 8.62
CA LYS A 126 9.89 -5.71 9.05
C LYS A 126 10.35 -7.17 8.84
N GLY A 127 9.50 -8.13 9.19
CA GLY A 127 9.78 -9.57 8.99
C GLY A 127 9.72 -10.04 7.53
N SER A 128 9.08 -9.27 6.63
CA SER A 128 8.84 -9.68 5.25
C SER A 128 10.10 -9.74 4.37
N ARG A 129 11.19 -9.05 4.79
CA ARG A 129 12.44 -8.86 4.01
C ARG A 129 12.18 -8.34 2.58
N LEU A 130 11.12 -7.56 2.39
CA LEU A 130 10.82 -6.87 1.15
C LEU A 130 11.54 -5.53 1.14
N ALA A 131 12.54 -5.39 0.27
CA ALA A 131 13.07 -4.08 -0.11
C ALA A 131 12.24 -3.56 -1.31
N PRO A 132 11.60 -2.37 -1.21
CA PRO A 132 11.00 -1.69 -2.34
C PRO A 132 11.97 -1.55 -3.51
#